data_AF-A0A957YQI5-F1
#
_entry.id   AF-A0A957YQI5-F1
#
_cell.length_a   1.000
_cell.length_b   1.000
_cell.length_c   1.000
_cell.angle_alpha   90.00
_cell.angle_beta   90.00
_cell.angle_gamma   90.00
#
_symmetry.space_group_name_H-M   'P 1'
#
loop_
_entity.id
_entity.type
_entity.pdbx_description
1 polymer ?
#
loop_
_entity_poly.entity_id
_entity_poly.type
_entity_poly.pdbx_seq_one_letter_code
_entity_poly.pdbx_strand_id
1 'polypeptide(L)'
;MLSLDKYPNLVIALGALAALLLCVQFIVYPLLTRIGPDLELDKLDSRLRFWWTIVIGFLLGIILGPKFLLLLIAFCCFLALKEFLSITPSRRADRRVLFFAYLTLPL
;
A
#
# COMPACT_ATOMS: atom_id res chain seq x y z
N MET A 1 -21.86 6.13 4.00
CA MET A 1 -22.20 7.55 3.74
C MET A 1 -21.19 8.43 4.47
N LEU A 2 -19.94 8.47 4.03
CA LEU A 2 -18.98 9.44 4.55
C LEU A 2 -19.08 10.72 3.72
N SER A 3 -19.05 11.86 4.39
CA SER A 3 -19.13 13.21 3.84
C SER A 3 -17.95 13.54 2.91
N LEU A 4 -17.91 12.94 1.71
CA LEU A 4 -16.99 13.34 0.64
C LEU A 4 -17.22 14.80 0.23
N ASP A 5 -18.43 15.33 0.41
CA ASP A 5 -18.77 16.74 0.21
C ASP A 5 -18.06 17.71 1.18
N LYS A 6 -17.60 17.22 2.35
CA LYS A 6 -17.01 18.08 3.39
C LYS A 6 -15.53 18.39 3.13
N TYR A 7 -14.85 17.61 2.29
CA TYR A 7 -13.42 17.73 2.04
C TYR A 7 -13.10 17.55 0.55
N PRO A 8 -13.53 18.48 -0.33
CA PRO A 8 -13.27 18.40 -1.78
C PRO A 8 -11.76 18.30 -2.09
N ASN A 9 -10.92 18.91 -1.25
CA ASN A 9 -9.48 18.90 -1.38
C ASN A 9 -8.87 17.49 -1.27
N LEU A 10 -9.47 16.58 -0.50
CA LEU A 10 -8.96 15.20 -0.36
C LEU A 10 -9.17 14.41 -1.66
N VAL A 11 -10.34 14.55 -2.28
CA VAL A 11 -10.65 13.87 -3.55
C VAL A 11 -9.75 14.38 -4.66
N ILE A 12 -9.55 15.70 -4.74
CA ILE A 12 -8.67 16.33 -5.73
C ILE A 12 -7.21 15.92 -5.49
N ALA A 13 -6.73 15.91 -4.24
CA ALA A 13 -5.36 15.52 -3.94
C ALA A 13 -5.08 14.06 -4.34
N LEU A 14 -6.02 13.14 -4.09
CA LEU A 14 -5.88 11.74 -4.47
C LEU A 14 -6.02 11.52 -5.98
N GLY A 15 -6.94 12.22 -6.62
CA GLY A 15 -7.06 12.22 -8.08
C GLY A 15 -5.78 12.72 -8.74
N ALA A 16 -5.19 13.80 -8.21
CA ALA A 16 -3.91 14.33 -8.65
C ALA A 16 -2.76 13.35 -8.42
N LEU A 17 -2.72 12.66 -7.27
CA LEU A 17 -1.71 11.65 -6.95
C LEU A 17 -1.82 10.43 -7.89
N ALA A 18 -3.03 9.95 -8.13
CA ALA A 18 -3.29 8.86 -9.08
C ALA A 18 -2.95 9.28 -10.53
N ALA A 19 -3.31 10.50 -10.93
CA ALA A 19 -2.99 11.06 -12.24
C ALA A 19 -1.47 11.23 -12.42
N LEU A 20 -0.76 11.69 -11.38
CA LEU A 20 0.70 11.79 -11.39
C LEU A 20 1.34 10.41 -11.62
N LEU A 21 0.85 9.38 -10.93
CA LEU A 21 1.35 8.02 -11.09
C LEU A 21 1.03 7.44 -12.47
N LEU A 22 -0.16 7.71 -13.01
CA LEU A 22 -0.50 7.37 -14.40
C LEU A 22 0.42 8.08 -15.38
N CYS A 23 0.71 9.36 -15.18
CA CYS A 23 1.66 10.09 -16.01
C CYS A 23 3.05 9.45 -15.98
N VAL A 24 3.53 9.01 -14.81
CA VAL A 24 4.81 8.28 -14.73
C VAL A 24 4.75 6.98 -15.54
N GLN A 25 3.68 6.19 -15.42
CA GLN A 25 3.56 4.92 -16.14
C GLN A 25 3.37 5.08 -17.66
N PHE A 26 2.55 6.05 -18.10
CA PHE A 26 2.22 6.23 -19.51
C PHE A 26 3.20 7.14 -20.26
N ILE A 27 4.00 7.95 -19.56
CA ILE A 27 4.94 8.89 -20.18
C ILE A 27 6.38 8.46 -19.91
N VAL A 28 6.77 8.26 -18.65
CA VAL A 28 8.16 8.03 -18.27
C VAL A 28 8.63 6.62 -18.67
N TYR A 29 7.80 5.59 -18.46
CA TYR A 29 8.14 4.21 -18.81
C TYR A 29 8.40 4.00 -20.33
N PRO A 30 7.50 4.41 -21.25
CA PRO A 30 7.75 4.28 -22.69
C PRO A 30 8.81 5.24 -23.23
N LEU A 31 9.10 6.34 -22.53
CA LEU A 31 10.18 7.25 -22.90
C LEU A 31 11.55 6.65 -22.52
N LEU A 32 11.67 6.03 -21.35
CA LEU A 32 12.89 5.34 -20.92
C LEU A 32 13.23 4.14 -21.82
N THR A 33 12.23 3.35 -22.22
CA THR A 33 12.45 2.22 -23.15
C THR A 33 12.95 2.66 -24.53
N ARG A 34 12.72 3.92 -24.92
CA ARG A 34 13.21 4.47 -26.19
C ARG A 34 14.62 5.06 -26.13
N ILE A 35 15.13 5.40 -24.95
CA ILE A 35 16.42 6.10 -24.79
C ILE A 35 17.57 5.12 -24.49
N GLY A 36 17.30 3.96 -23.89
CA GLY A 36 18.36 2.96 -23.66
C GLY A 36 17.83 1.64 -23.07
N PRO A 37 17.97 0.51 -23.77
CA PRO A 37 17.54 -0.81 -23.28
C PRO A 37 18.38 -1.39 -22.12
N ASP A 38 19.49 -0.75 -21.75
CA ASP A 38 20.40 -1.21 -20.68
C ASP A 38 19.99 -0.74 -19.26
N LEU A 39 18.88 -0.02 -19.13
CA LEU A 39 18.32 0.33 -17.83
C LEU A 39 17.66 -0.93 -17.24
N GLU A 40 17.85 -1.21 -15.95
CA GLU A 40 17.16 -2.29 -15.22
C GLU A 40 15.67 -1.96 -15.04
N LEU A 41 14.93 -1.85 -16.14
CA LEU A 41 13.53 -1.43 -16.20
C LEU A 41 12.62 -2.40 -15.45
N ASP A 42 13.01 -3.67 -15.33
CA ASP A 42 12.29 -4.69 -14.56
C ASP A 42 12.19 -4.35 -13.06
N LYS A 43 13.23 -3.73 -12.49
CA LYS A 43 13.22 -3.29 -11.09
C LYS A 43 12.30 -2.07 -10.89
N LEU A 44 12.22 -1.20 -11.90
CA LEU A 44 11.33 -0.04 -11.89
C LEU A 44 9.87 -0.44 -12.06
N ASP A 45 9.56 -1.37 -12.97
CA ASP A 45 8.19 -1.88 -13.17
C ASP A 45 7.67 -2.58 -11.91
N SER A 46 8.51 -3.40 -11.26
CA SER A 46 8.17 -4.09 -10.02
C SER A 46 7.78 -3.11 -8.91
N ARG A 47 8.51 -2.01 -8.77
CA ARG A 47 8.20 -0.95 -7.79
C ARG A 47 6.91 -0.25 -8.17
N LEU A 48 6.76 0.17 -9.43
CA LEU A 48 5.55 0.87 -9.90
C LEU A 48 4.27 0.05 -9.67
N ARG A 49 4.31 -1.26 -9.93
CA ARG A 49 3.18 -2.16 -9.64
C ARG A 49 2.82 -2.20 -8.15
N PHE A 50 3.83 -2.20 -7.27
CA PHE A 50 3.60 -2.20 -5.82
C PHE A 50 2.96 -0.90 -5.34
N TRP A 51 3.40 0.25 -5.86
CA TRP A 51 2.79 1.55 -5.55
C TRP A 51 1.32 1.60 -5.98
N TRP A 52 0.98 1.01 -7.14
CA TRP A 52 -0.40 0.87 -7.58
C TRP A 52 -1.27 0.08 -6.59
N THR A 53 -0.76 -1.01 -6.02
CA THR A 53 -1.48 -1.78 -5.00
C THR A 53 -1.86 -0.92 -3.79
N ILE A 54 -0.94 -0.08 -3.30
CA ILE A 54 -1.18 0.82 -2.16
C ILE A 54 -2.25 1.87 -2.53
N VAL A 55 -2.10 2.51 -3.69
CA VAL A 55 -2.99 3.59 -4.15
C VAL A 55 -4.41 3.09 -4.38
N ILE A 56 -4.56 1.92 -5.02
CA ILE A 56 -5.87 1.28 -5.24
C ILE A 56 -6.51 0.90 -3.91
N GLY A 57 -5.74 0.35 -2.97
CA GLY A 57 -6.23 0.01 -1.64
C GLY A 57 -6.77 1.24 -0.89
N PHE A 58 -6.04 2.36 -0.93
CA PHE A 58 -6.48 3.61 -0.33
C PHE A 58 -7.71 4.21 -1.02
N LEU A 59 -7.77 4.20 -2.35
CA LEU A 59 -8.94 4.63 -3.12
C LEU A 59 -10.20 3.84 -2.75
N LEU A 60 -10.08 2.51 -2.67
CA LEU A 60 -11.17 1.65 -2.21
C LEU A 60 -11.60 1.99 -0.77
N GLY A 61 -10.64 2.19 0.14
CA GLY A 61 -10.95 2.57 1.52
C GLY A 61 -11.73 3.88 1.63
N ILE A 62 -11.56 4.81 0.69
CA ILE A 62 -12.31 6.07 0.68
C ILE A 62 -13.74 5.87 0.15
N ILE A 63 -13.92 5.02 -0.86
CA ILE A 63 -15.23 4.69 -1.41
C ILE A 63 -16.05 3.90 -0.39
N LEU A 64 -15.45 2.90 0.26
CA LEU A 64 -16.11 2.01 1.24
C LEU A 64 -16.24 2.67 2.63
N GLY A 65 -15.44 3.69 2.93
CA GLY A 65 -15.47 4.44 4.18
C GLY A 65 -14.40 4.03 5.21
N PRO A 66 -14.34 4.72 6.37
CA PRO A 66 -13.21 4.69 7.29
C PRO A 66 -13.06 3.35 8.00
N LYS A 67 -14.16 2.57 8.11
CA LYS A 67 -14.11 1.19 8.60
C LYS A 67 -13.23 0.32 7.71
N PHE A 68 -13.32 0.49 6.39
CA PHE A 68 -12.50 -0.26 5.44
C PHE A 68 -11.04 0.18 5.49
N LEU A 69 -10.79 1.49 5.65
CA LEU A 69 -9.44 2.02 5.80
C LEU A 69 -8.75 1.47 7.06
N LEU A 70 -9.48 1.41 8.18
CA LEU A 70 -9.03 0.79 9.43
C LEU A 70 -8.68 -0.69 9.23
N LEU A 71 -9.56 -1.43 8.55
CA LEU A 71 -9.34 -2.86 8.26
C LEU A 71 -8.11 -3.07 7.38
N LEU A 72 -7.91 -2.22 6.36
CA LEU A 72 -6.74 -2.28 5.48
C LEU A 72 -5.43 -2.01 6.25
N ILE A 73 -5.43 -1.00 7.12
CA ILE A 73 -4.28 -0.69 7.99
C ILE A 73 -4.01 -1.84 8.96
N ALA A 74 -5.04 -2.38 9.61
CA ALA A 74 -4.91 -3.50 10.52
C ALA A 74 -4.34 -4.74 9.82
N PHE A 75 -4.83 -5.04 8.61
CA PHE A 75 -4.32 -6.14 7.79
C PHE A 75 -2.85 -5.91 7.38
N CYS A 76 -2.48 -4.67 7.03
CA CYS A 76 -1.10 -4.32 6.72
C CYS A 76 -0.18 -4.51 7.94
N CYS A 77 -0.59 -4.04 9.12
CA CYS A 77 0.15 -4.24 10.36
C CYS A 77 0.29 -5.72 10.72
N PHE A 78 -0.75 -6.51 10.49
CA PHE A 78 -0.73 -7.96 10.68
C PHE A 78 0.28 -8.66 9.76
N LEU A 79 0.31 -8.30 8.48
CA LEU A 79 1.29 -8.84 7.52
C LEU A 79 2.72 -8.44 7.90
N ALA A 80 2.93 -7.18 8.25
CA ALA A 80 4.22 -6.68 8.70
C ALA A 80 4.72 -7.40 9.96
N LEU A 81 3.82 -7.62 10.93
CA LEU A 81 4.12 -8.41 12.12
C LEU A 81 4.50 -9.84 11.75
N LYS A 82 3.76 -10.50 10.85
CA LYS A 82 4.07 -11.86 10.39
C LYS A 82 5.48 -11.95 9.80
N GLU A 83 5.85 -10.99 8.96
CA GLU A 83 7.16 -10.96 8.31
C GLU A 83 8.29 -10.65 9.31
N PHE A 84 8.08 -9.71 10.23
CA PHE A 84 9.00 -9.41 11.32
C PHE A 84 9.30 -10.63 12.20
N LEU A 85 8.26 -11.41 12.52
CA LEU A 85 8.39 -12.63 13.31
C LEU A 85 9.06 -13.77 12.54
N SER A 86 8.98 -13.77 11.21
CA SER A 86 9.70 -14.71 10.37
C SER A 86 11.21 -14.45 10.37
N ILE A 87 11.62 -13.18 10.49
CA ILE A 87 13.04 -12.79 10.47
C ILE A 87 13.68 -12.94 11.87
N THR A 88 12.90 -12.76 12.93
CA THR A 88 13.41 -12.82 14.30
C THR A 88 13.63 -14.29 14.73
N PRO A 89 14.85 -14.69 15.16
CA PRO A 89 15.08 -16.03 15.68
C PRO A 89 14.33 -16.24 17.00
N SER A 90 13.14 -16.85 16.93
CA SER A 90 12.24 -16.97 18.07
C SER A 90 12.67 -18.10 19.03
N ARG A 91 13.04 -17.72 20.26
CA ARG A 91 13.25 -18.66 21.37
C ARG A 91 11.89 -19.23 21.81
N ARG A 92 11.81 -20.54 22.09
CA ARG A 92 10.54 -21.26 22.38
C ARG A 92 9.66 -20.63 23.48
N ALA A 93 10.23 -19.82 24.37
CA ALA A 93 9.51 -19.15 25.46
C ALA A 93 8.56 -18.02 24.99
N ASP A 94 8.75 -17.45 23.79
CA ASP A 94 8.05 -16.22 23.36
C ASP A 94 6.74 -16.47 22.60
N ARG A 95 6.39 -17.74 22.34
CA ARG A 95 5.21 -18.12 21.53
C ARG A 95 3.87 -17.60 22.09
N ARG A 96 3.77 -17.46 23.42
CA ARG A 96 2.55 -16.95 24.07
C ARG A 96 2.39 -15.45 23.87
N VAL A 97 3.48 -14.68 23.97
CA VAL A 97 3.47 -13.23 23.74
C VAL A 97 3.12 -12.93 22.28
N LEU A 98 3.65 -13.72 21.35
CA LEU A 98 3.34 -13.64 19.92
C LEU A 98 1.85 -13.88 19.63
N PHE A 99 1.22 -14.81 20.33
CA PHE A 99 -0.21 -15.07 20.20
C PHE A 99 -1.05 -13.89 20.69
N PHE A 100 -0.69 -13.28 21.82
CA PHE A 100 -1.38 -12.09 22.33
C PHE A 100 -1.19 -10.87 21.41
N ALA A 101 -0.01 -10.68 20.82
CA ALA A 101 0.25 -9.61 19.86
C ALA A 101 -0.66 -9.72 18.62
N TYR A 102 -0.90 -10.94 18.13
CA TYR A 102 -1.85 -11.22 17.05
C TYR A 102 -3.30 -10.89 17.43
N LEU A 103 -3.69 -11.17 18.68
CA LEU A 103 -5.05 -10.91 19.20
C LEU A 103 -5.32 -9.43 19.47
N THR A 104 -4.30 -8.63 19.77
CA THR A 104 -4.46 -7.18 20.03
C THR A 104 -4.64 -6.35 18.75
N LEU A 105 -4.36 -6.90 17.58
CA LEU A 105 -4.63 -6.24 16.31
C LEU A 105 -6.16 -6.15 16.10
N PRO A 106 -6.74 -4.94 16.03
CA PRO A 106 -8.17 -4.80 15.82
C PRO A 106 -8.50 -5.22 14.38
N LEU A 107 -9.22 -6.34 14.22
CA LEU A 107 -9.79 -6.81 12.95
C LEU A 107 -11.17 -6.22 12.70
#